data_AF-A0A5S5CS47-F1
#
_entry.id   AF-A0A5S5CS47-F1
#
_cell.length_a   1.000
_cell.length_b   1.000
_cell.length_c   1.000
_cell.angle_alpha   90.00
_cell.angle_beta   90.00
_cell.angle_gamma   90.00
#
_symmetry.space_group_name_H-M   'P 1'
#
loop_
_entity.id
_entity.type
_entity.pdbx_description
1 polymer ?
#
loop_
_entity_poly.entity_id
_entity_poly.type
_entity_poly.pdbx_seq_one_letter_code
_entity_poly.pdbx_strand_id
1 'polypeptide(L)'
;MDGEPAFELSFSCGTCQFLFRRLEGANTTLSVDELQDRLTNGISGFDSDVVAAFSALLPDDDYLPLLLPMTPRLILPMREGDYFAEEQVATWGLSAFWGLPEFPQTPYYRTFETSVGQGAHLFEFVVPMTPPSWNEQDRVAEHARRLAATSAPTAVAVSTLDVAQPAMDNQSADYYEHWGLTHFLLDGHHKLQAAAETGRPLQLLALVAMGASLATIEQVSALRTLRAQPAVRRTSGEG
;
A
#
# COMPACT_ATOMS: atom_id res chain seq x y z
N MET A 1 10.25 -4.48 12.68
CA MET A 1 9.54 -4.20 13.95
C MET A 1 10.29 -4.90 15.04
N ASP A 2 10.66 -4.20 16.12
CA ASP A 2 11.34 -4.84 17.26
C ASP A 2 12.62 -5.63 16.88
N GLY A 3 13.32 -5.19 15.83
CA GLY A 3 14.50 -5.88 15.28
C GLY A 3 14.22 -7.04 14.31
N GLU A 4 12.96 -7.48 14.18
CA GLU A 4 12.56 -8.58 13.30
C GLU A 4 11.99 -8.07 11.95
N PRO A 5 12.34 -8.70 10.82
CA PRO A 5 11.80 -8.34 9.51
C PRO A 5 10.33 -8.77 9.40
N ALA A 6 9.45 -7.83 9.03
CA ALA A 6 8.03 -8.12 8.89
C ALA A 6 7.65 -8.61 7.49
N PHE A 7 8.35 -8.12 6.48
CA PHE A 7 8.10 -8.42 5.08
C PHE A 7 9.41 -8.65 4.35
N GLU A 8 9.36 -9.54 3.39
CA GLU A 8 10.30 -9.59 2.28
C GLU A 8 9.74 -8.76 1.15
N LEU A 9 10.58 -7.89 0.58
CA LEU A 9 10.22 -6.97 -0.48
C LEU A 9 10.91 -7.35 -1.79
N SER A 10 10.42 -6.81 -2.91
CA SER A 10 10.95 -7.00 -4.27
C SER A 10 12.48 -6.93 -4.31
N PHE A 11 13.09 -7.74 -5.18
CA PHE A 11 14.51 -7.64 -5.46
C PHE A 11 14.85 -6.29 -6.12
N SER A 12 15.98 -5.71 -5.76
CA SER A 12 16.40 -4.35 -6.14
C SER A 12 16.78 -4.15 -7.62
N CYS A 13 16.35 -5.06 -8.51
CA CYS A 13 16.88 -5.18 -9.85
C CYS A 13 16.08 -4.39 -10.90
N GLY A 14 14.91 -3.85 -10.55
CA GLY A 14 14.01 -3.09 -11.45
C GLY A 14 13.35 -3.92 -12.57
N THR A 15 13.77 -5.17 -12.75
CA THR A 15 13.19 -6.10 -13.75
C THR A 15 12.47 -7.29 -13.13
N CYS A 16 12.72 -7.50 -11.85
CA CYS A 16 12.12 -8.49 -11.00
C CYS A 16 10.69 -8.06 -10.67
N GLN A 17 9.75 -8.99 -10.63
CA GLN A 17 8.36 -8.68 -10.31
C GLN A 17 8.23 -8.13 -8.88
N PHE A 18 7.25 -7.25 -8.73
CA PHE A 18 6.91 -6.65 -7.44
C PHE A 18 6.52 -7.72 -6.41
N LEU A 19 7.01 -7.64 -5.17
CA LEU A 19 6.62 -8.55 -4.11
C LEU A 19 6.59 -7.83 -2.77
N PHE A 20 5.53 -8.08 -2.00
CA PHE A 20 5.61 -8.06 -0.54
C PHE A 20 5.16 -9.44 -0.05
N ARG A 21 5.98 -10.09 0.76
CA ARG A 21 5.64 -11.37 1.37
C ARG A 21 5.76 -11.25 2.88
N ARG A 22 4.68 -11.59 3.57
CA ARG A 22 4.66 -11.61 5.04
C ARG A 22 5.67 -12.64 5.56
N LEU A 23 6.51 -12.23 6.49
CA LEU A 23 7.41 -13.11 7.23
C LEU A 23 6.85 -13.41 8.63
N GLU A 24 7.31 -14.49 9.25
CA GLU A 24 6.98 -14.80 10.64
C GLU A 24 7.74 -13.86 11.62
N GLY A 25 7.26 -13.72 12.85
CA GLY A 25 7.97 -13.05 13.95
C GLY A 25 7.46 -11.65 14.31
N ALA A 26 7.34 -10.73 13.34
CA ALA A 26 6.99 -9.33 13.59
C ALA A 26 5.47 -9.09 13.74
N ASN A 27 4.86 -9.46 14.86
CA ASN A 27 3.39 -9.50 15.03
C ASN A 27 2.78 -8.31 15.79
N THR A 28 3.51 -7.20 15.90
CA THR A 28 3.13 -6.00 16.64
C THR A 28 2.69 -4.87 15.72
N THR A 29 1.83 -3.98 16.21
CA THR A 29 1.47 -2.72 15.56
C THR A 29 2.18 -1.55 16.24
N LEU A 30 2.31 -0.41 15.56
CA LEU A 30 2.82 0.81 16.18
C LEU A 30 1.64 1.71 16.52
N SER A 31 1.38 1.92 17.81
CA SER A 31 0.42 2.93 18.26
C SER A 31 1.13 3.95 19.13
N VAL A 32 0.81 5.22 18.93
CA VAL A 32 1.28 6.33 19.75
C VAL A 32 0.06 6.85 20.50
N ASP A 33 -0.13 6.41 21.75
CA ASP A 33 -1.34 6.66 22.54
C ASP A 33 -1.70 8.15 22.60
N GLU A 34 -0.70 9.02 22.71
CA GLU A 34 -0.87 10.49 22.77
C GLU A 34 -1.49 11.08 21.49
N LEU A 35 -1.40 10.38 20.35
CA LEU A 35 -1.92 10.81 19.06
C LEU A 35 -3.23 10.12 18.67
N GLN A 36 -3.71 9.17 19.48
CA GLN A 36 -4.85 8.32 19.13
C GLN A 36 -6.12 9.14 18.84
N ASP A 37 -6.45 10.10 19.70
CA ASP A 37 -7.63 10.95 19.54
C ASP A 37 -7.52 11.84 18.30
N ARG A 38 -6.33 12.41 18.02
CA ARG A 38 -6.06 13.23 16.83
C ARG A 38 -6.28 12.42 15.56
N LEU A 39 -5.64 11.25 15.47
CA LEU A 39 -5.76 10.36 14.31
C LEU A 39 -7.17 9.80 14.15
N THR A 40 -7.89 9.56 15.26
CA THR A 40 -9.27 9.07 15.22
C THR A 40 -10.24 10.13 14.70
N ASN A 41 -10.01 11.40 15.03
CA ASN A 41 -10.82 12.51 14.55
C ASN A 41 -10.43 12.97 13.13
N GLY A 42 -9.18 12.72 12.74
CA GLY A 42 -8.61 13.15 11.48
C GLY A 42 -7.68 14.35 11.64
N ILE A 43 -6.63 14.39 10.84
CA ILE A 43 -5.69 15.52 10.79
C ILE A 43 -5.93 16.38 9.54
N SER A 44 -5.75 17.69 9.70
CA SER A 44 -5.79 18.64 8.58
C SER A 44 -4.37 19.00 8.14
N GLY A 45 -4.01 18.59 6.92
CA GLY A 45 -2.67 18.84 6.39
C GLY A 45 -1.58 18.06 7.12
N PHE A 46 -0.34 18.55 7.03
CA PHE A 46 0.82 17.93 7.67
C PHE A 46 0.94 18.40 9.11
N ASP A 47 0.36 17.62 10.01
CA ASP A 47 0.50 17.82 11.44
C ASP A 47 1.95 17.50 11.86
N SER A 48 2.71 18.53 12.23
CA SER A 48 4.14 18.39 12.53
C SER A 48 4.44 17.48 13.71
N ASP A 49 3.56 17.44 14.71
CA ASP A 49 3.76 16.59 15.89
C ASP A 49 3.55 15.12 15.52
N VAL A 50 2.54 14.84 14.70
CA VAL A 50 2.26 13.50 14.20
C VAL A 50 3.43 13.02 13.33
N VAL A 51 3.89 13.85 12.39
CA VAL A 51 5.05 13.50 11.56
C VAL A 51 6.28 13.26 12.43
N ALA A 52 6.60 14.15 13.36
CA ALA A 52 7.77 14.00 14.23
C ALA A 52 7.72 12.72 15.08
N ALA A 53 6.55 12.39 15.66
CA ALA A 53 6.38 11.21 16.49
C ALA A 53 6.61 9.91 15.69
N PHE A 54 6.05 9.80 14.48
CA PHE A 54 6.25 8.62 13.65
C PHE A 54 7.65 8.58 13.03
N SER A 55 8.21 9.72 12.60
CA SER A 55 9.59 9.79 12.09
C SER A 55 10.61 9.30 13.11
N ALA A 56 10.41 9.56 14.40
CA ALA A 56 11.30 9.08 15.47
C ALA A 56 11.29 7.55 15.65
N LEU A 57 10.31 6.84 15.08
CA LEU A 57 10.19 5.39 15.12
C LEU A 57 10.72 4.71 13.85
N LEU A 58 11.06 5.48 12.82
CA LEU A 58 11.51 4.98 11.54
C LEU A 58 13.05 4.98 11.45
N PRO A 59 13.63 4.14 10.59
CA PRO A 59 15.06 4.22 10.26
C PRO A 59 15.44 5.61 9.72
N ASP A 60 16.72 5.96 9.83
CA ASP A 60 17.25 7.17 9.20
C ASP A 60 17.15 7.06 7.67
N ASP A 61 16.28 7.88 7.07
CA ASP A 61 16.08 8.02 5.61
C ASP A 61 15.43 9.39 5.32
N ASP A 62 15.45 9.80 4.06
CA ASP A 62 14.62 10.90 3.58
C ASP A 62 13.20 10.39 3.34
N TYR A 63 12.20 11.08 3.90
CA TYR A 63 10.80 10.73 3.76
C TYR A 63 9.99 11.85 3.11
N LEU A 64 9.21 11.51 2.08
CA LEU A 64 8.18 12.39 1.53
C LEU A 64 6.84 12.12 2.22
N PRO A 65 6.32 13.03 3.07
CA PRO A 65 5.00 12.87 3.66
C PRO A 65 3.90 13.20 2.62
N LEU A 66 2.92 12.31 2.52
CA LEU A 66 1.71 12.47 1.71
C LEU A 66 0.47 12.23 2.59
N LEU A 67 -0.54 13.09 2.47
CA LEU A 67 -1.85 12.87 3.09
C LEU A 67 -2.86 12.50 2.00
N LEU A 68 -3.23 11.23 1.94
CA LEU A 68 -3.95 10.62 0.83
C LEU A 68 -5.38 10.26 1.23
N PRO A 69 -6.42 10.77 0.54
CA PRO A 69 -7.76 10.21 0.68
C PRO A 69 -7.83 8.84 -0.02
N MET A 70 -8.45 7.85 0.63
CA MET A 70 -8.59 6.51 0.07
C MET A 70 -9.87 5.81 0.49
N THR A 71 -10.37 4.97 -0.41
CA THR A 71 -11.45 4.01 -0.14
C THR A 71 -10.89 2.61 -0.33
N PRO A 72 -10.43 1.94 0.75
CA PRO A 72 -9.76 0.66 0.64
C PRO A 72 -10.74 -0.46 0.28
N ARG A 73 -10.25 -1.46 -0.47
CA ARG A 73 -10.92 -2.74 -0.71
C ARG A 73 -10.02 -3.87 -0.23
N LEU A 74 -10.51 -4.68 0.70
CA LEU A 74 -9.78 -5.85 1.19
C LEU A 74 -9.69 -6.91 0.10
N ILE A 75 -8.46 -7.36 -0.17
CA ILE A 75 -8.14 -8.42 -1.12
C ILE A 75 -7.60 -9.62 -0.37
N LEU A 76 -8.14 -10.79 -0.70
CA LEU A 76 -7.61 -12.07 -0.25
C LEU A 76 -6.71 -12.64 -1.34
N PRO A 77 -5.51 -13.16 -1.00
CA PRO A 77 -4.64 -13.76 -2.00
C PRO A 77 -5.32 -14.86 -2.80
N MET A 78 -5.04 -14.91 -4.09
CA MET A 78 -5.60 -15.83 -5.08
C MET A 78 -7.13 -15.70 -5.28
N ARG A 79 -7.70 -14.54 -4.92
CA ARG A 79 -9.11 -14.20 -5.19
C ARG A 79 -9.21 -13.06 -6.19
N GLU A 80 -10.43 -12.79 -6.65
CA GLU A 80 -10.70 -11.72 -7.60
C GLU A 80 -10.19 -10.37 -7.07
N GLY A 81 -9.52 -9.63 -7.95
CA GLY A 81 -8.86 -8.36 -7.66
C GLY A 81 -7.46 -8.50 -7.04
N ASP A 82 -6.94 -9.72 -6.89
CA ASP A 82 -5.55 -9.95 -6.49
C ASP A 82 -4.57 -9.59 -7.60
N TYR A 83 -3.77 -8.56 -7.33
CA TYR A 83 -2.73 -8.06 -8.20
C TYR A 83 -1.71 -9.14 -8.57
N PHE A 84 -1.33 -9.98 -7.60
CA PHE A 84 -0.31 -10.99 -7.83
C PHE A 84 -0.82 -12.12 -8.72
N ALA A 85 -2.14 -12.38 -8.74
CA ALA A 85 -2.76 -13.41 -9.56
C ALA A 85 -3.32 -12.88 -10.89
N GLU A 86 -3.55 -11.57 -11.00
CA GLU A 86 -4.09 -10.90 -12.18
C GLU A 86 -3.01 -10.07 -12.88
N GLU A 87 -2.87 -8.78 -12.53
CA GLU A 87 -2.06 -7.84 -13.30
C GLU A 87 -0.57 -8.22 -13.36
N GLN A 88 0.00 -8.78 -12.30
CA GLN A 88 1.38 -9.26 -12.33
C GLN A 88 1.57 -10.44 -13.28
N VAL A 89 0.66 -11.42 -13.26
CA VAL A 89 0.73 -12.60 -14.14
C VAL A 89 0.53 -12.20 -15.60
N ALA A 90 -0.34 -11.23 -15.87
CA ALA A 90 -0.51 -10.71 -17.22
C ALA A 90 0.80 -10.14 -17.79
N THR A 91 1.63 -9.52 -16.94
CA THR A 91 2.85 -8.82 -17.36
C THR A 91 4.11 -9.68 -17.30
N TRP A 92 4.32 -10.47 -16.24
CA TRP A 92 5.51 -11.32 -16.06
C TRP A 92 5.28 -12.80 -16.39
N GLY A 93 4.02 -13.22 -16.57
CA GLY A 93 3.67 -14.63 -16.64
C GLY A 93 3.67 -15.31 -15.28
N LEU A 94 3.57 -16.63 -15.28
CA LEU A 94 3.68 -17.44 -14.06
C LEU A 94 5.15 -17.75 -13.74
N SER A 95 5.44 -18.05 -12.47
CA SER A 95 6.77 -18.53 -12.08
C SER A 95 7.18 -19.73 -12.94
N ALA A 96 8.29 -19.64 -13.67
CA ALA A 96 8.73 -20.70 -14.57
C ALA A 96 9.01 -22.04 -13.87
N PHE A 97 9.35 -22.01 -12.57
CA PHE A 97 9.67 -23.20 -11.80
C PHE A 97 8.42 -23.88 -11.21
N TRP A 98 7.49 -23.11 -10.64
CA TRP A 98 6.32 -23.65 -9.94
C TRP A 98 5.02 -23.61 -10.76
N GLY A 99 4.97 -22.80 -11.82
CA GLY A 99 3.75 -22.57 -12.60
C GLY A 99 2.64 -21.87 -11.80
N LEU A 100 3.02 -21.09 -10.77
CA LEU A 100 2.09 -20.41 -9.87
C LEU A 100 2.36 -18.89 -9.86
N PRO A 101 1.34 -18.07 -9.57
CA PRO A 101 1.53 -16.66 -9.26
C PRO A 101 2.35 -16.47 -7.98
N GLU A 102 2.88 -15.27 -7.79
CA GLU A 102 3.44 -14.89 -6.48
C GLU A 102 2.34 -14.89 -5.41
N PHE A 103 2.76 -15.17 -4.18
CA PHE A 103 1.83 -15.30 -3.06
C PHE A 103 2.28 -14.43 -1.88
N PRO A 104 1.55 -13.33 -1.58
CA PRO A 104 1.98 -12.37 -0.56
C PRO A 104 1.85 -12.89 0.88
N GLN A 105 1.23 -14.07 1.09
CA GLN A 105 1.00 -14.70 2.39
C GLN A 105 0.20 -13.87 3.41
N THR A 106 -0.41 -12.76 2.98
CA THR A 106 -1.29 -11.95 3.81
C THR A 106 -2.39 -11.31 2.96
N PRO A 107 -3.61 -11.12 3.50
CA PRO A 107 -4.54 -10.14 2.97
C PRO A 107 -3.93 -8.75 2.95
N TYR A 108 -4.31 -7.95 1.96
CA TYR A 108 -3.90 -6.57 1.80
C TYR A 108 -5.06 -5.76 1.21
N TYR A 109 -4.93 -4.45 1.14
CA TYR A 109 -5.96 -3.57 0.57
C TYR A 109 -5.47 -2.98 -0.73
N ARG A 110 -6.36 -2.90 -1.74
CA ARG A 110 -6.18 -2.02 -2.91
C ARG A 110 -6.93 -0.72 -2.67
N THR A 111 -6.37 0.41 -3.09
CA THR A 111 -6.93 1.74 -2.81
C THR A 111 -7.09 2.61 -4.04
N PHE A 112 -6.04 2.72 -4.84
CA PHE A 112 -6.00 3.58 -6.02
C PHE A 112 -5.16 2.93 -7.11
N GLU A 113 -5.51 3.23 -8.35
CA GLU A 113 -4.71 2.90 -9.51
C GLU A 113 -4.99 3.89 -10.62
N THR A 114 -3.99 4.19 -11.45
CA THR A 114 -4.15 5.07 -12.61
C THR A 114 -3.01 4.86 -13.60
N SER A 115 -3.23 5.26 -14.86
CA SER A 115 -2.19 5.16 -15.88
C SER A 115 -1.05 6.16 -15.63
N VAL A 116 0.16 5.78 -16.02
CA VAL A 116 1.35 6.63 -15.98
C VAL A 116 1.86 6.76 -17.42
N GLY A 117 1.33 7.75 -18.12
CA GLY A 117 1.56 7.88 -19.57
C GLY A 117 0.99 6.69 -20.33
N GLN A 118 1.65 6.28 -21.43
CA GLN A 118 1.20 5.18 -22.28
C GLN A 118 1.84 3.83 -21.96
N GLY A 119 2.95 3.81 -21.21
CA GLY A 119 3.78 2.61 -21.01
C GLY A 119 3.85 2.12 -19.57
N ALA A 120 3.10 2.73 -18.65
CA ALA A 120 3.18 2.39 -17.24
C ALA A 120 1.81 2.52 -16.54
N HIS A 121 1.68 1.85 -15.40
CA HIS A 121 0.48 1.91 -14.54
C HIS A 121 0.86 1.91 -13.07
N LEU A 122 0.25 2.81 -12.29
CA LEU A 122 0.37 2.88 -10.84
C LEU A 122 -0.65 1.99 -10.15
N PHE A 123 -0.18 1.12 -9.26
CA PHE A 123 -0.99 0.31 -8.36
C PHE A 123 -0.68 0.69 -6.91
N GLU A 124 -1.70 1.03 -6.13
CA GLU A 124 -1.57 1.43 -4.72
C GLU A 124 -2.11 0.34 -3.78
N PHE A 125 -1.27 -0.07 -2.83
CA PHE A 125 -1.54 -1.12 -1.86
C PHE A 125 -1.37 -0.63 -0.43
N VAL A 126 -2.20 -1.13 0.49
CA VAL A 126 -1.96 -1.02 1.93
C VAL A 126 -1.81 -2.42 2.52
N VAL A 127 -0.67 -2.68 3.14
CA VAL A 127 -0.30 -3.97 3.71
C VAL A 127 -0.32 -3.86 5.23
N PRO A 128 -1.24 -4.57 5.92
CA PRO A 128 -1.35 -4.47 7.36
C PRO A 128 -0.24 -5.28 8.04
N MET A 129 0.37 -4.71 9.09
CA MET A 129 1.41 -5.39 9.90
C MET A 129 0.89 -6.64 10.62
N THR A 130 -0.42 -6.69 10.89
CA THR A 130 -1.12 -7.83 11.45
C THR A 130 -2.34 -8.17 10.58
N PRO A 131 -2.70 -9.45 10.42
CA PRO A 131 -3.86 -9.86 9.62
C PRO A 131 -5.16 -9.16 10.09
N PRO A 132 -6.05 -8.74 9.17
CA PRO A 132 -7.33 -8.13 9.55
C PRO A 132 -8.19 -9.02 10.45
N SER A 133 -8.04 -10.34 10.37
CA SER A 133 -8.72 -11.30 11.26
C SER A 133 -8.34 -11.17 12.74
N TRP A 134 -7.27 -10.45 13.07
CA TRP A 134 -6.86 -10.19 14.46
C TRP A 134 -7.46 -8.91 15.03
N ASN A 135 -8.12 -8.10 14.20
CA ASN A 135 -8.73 -6.87 14.66
C ASN A 135 -9.95 -7.16 15.55
N GLU A 136 -10.02 -6.45 16.67
CA GLU A 136 -11.17 -6.43 17.57
C GLU A 136 -12.42 -5.89 16.87
N GLN A 137 -13.44 -6.73 16.76
CA GLN A 137 -14.66 -6.41 15.99
C GLN A 137 -15.45 -5.25 16.58
N ASP A 138 -15.46 -5.08 17.91
CA ASP A 138 -16.12 -3.96 18.56
C ASP A 138 -15.48 -2.62 18.18
N ARG A 139 -14.15 -2.58 18.06
CA ARG A 139 -13.40 -1.40 17.61
C ARG A 139 -13.62 -1.11 16.13
N VAL A 140 -13.66 -2.14 15.29
CA VAL A 140 -14.02 -2.00 13.87
C VAL A 140 -15.42 -1.40 13.75
N ALA A 141 -16.40 -1.91 14.49
CA ALA A 141 -17.76 -1.40 14.48
C ALA A 141 -17.86 0.04 15.00
N GLU A 142 -17.05 0.43 15.99
CA GLU A 142 -16.95 1.81 16.44
C GLU A 142 -16.42 2.73 15.33
N HIS A 143 -15.33 2.35 14.67
CA HIS A 143 -14.78 3.12 13.56
C HIS A 143 -15.76 3.20 12.38
N ALA A 144 -16.53 2.15 12.09
CA ALA A 144 -17.58 2.16 11.08
C ALA A 144 -18.66 3.21 11.40
N ARG A 145 -19.09 3.31 12.66
CA ARG A 145 -20.02 4.36 13.12
C ARG A 145 -19.42 5.76 12.99
N ARG A 146 -18.12 5.91 13.28
CA ARG A 146 -17.42 7.19 13.15
C ARG A 146 -17.29 7.63 11.69
N LEU A 147 -16.91 6.72 10.80
CA LEU A 147 -16.87 6.94 9.34
C LEU A 147 -18.24 7.34 8.76
N ALA A 148 -19.33 6.94 9.42
CA ALA A 148 -20.67 7.39 9.05
C ALA A 148 -20.94 8.86 9.41
N ALA A 149 -20.30 9.37 10.47
CA ALA A 149 -20.49 10.72 10.99
C ALA A 149 -19.42 11.72 10.52
N THR A 150 -18.21 11.25 10.22
CA THR A 150 -17.07 12.06 9.75
C THR A 150 -16.40 11.33 8.58
N SER A 151 -15.86 12.07 7.62
CA SER A 151 -15.28 11.48 6.41
C SER A 151 -13.76 11.32 6.46
N ALA A 152 -13.10 11.52 7.61
CA ALA A 152 -11.66 11.78 7.61
C ALA A 152 -10.82 11.22 8.78
N PRO A 153 -11.14 10.08 9.43
CA PRO A 153 -10.15 9.48 10.34
C PRO A 153 -8.85 9.19 9.58
N THR A 154 -7.72 9.34 10.25
CA THR A 154 -6.39 9.18 9.66
C THR A 154 -5.72 7.90 10.16
N ALA A 155 -5.26 7.08 9.21
CA ALA A 155 -4.32 5.98 9.41
C ALA A 155 -2.90 6.43 9.06
N VAL A 156 -1.88 5.70 9.50
CA VAL A 156 -0.47 6.05 9.28
C VAL A 156 0.29 4.86 8.70
N ALA A 157 1.11 5.10 7.69
CA ALA A 157 1.95 4.08 7.07
C ALA A 157 3.34 4.62 6.70
N VAL A 158 4.32 3.72 6.73
CA VAL A 158 5.59 3.91 5.99
C VAL A 158 5.42 3.29 4.61
N SER A 159 5.96 3.92 3.57
CA SER A 159 5.66 3.52 2.19
C SER A 159 6.90 3.42 1.33
N THR A 160 6.85 2.58 0.31
CA THR A 160 7.85 2.49 -0.76
C THR A 160 7.20 2.64 -2.12
N LEU A 161 7.95 3.17 -3.08
CA LEU A 161 7.57 3.17 -4.49
C LEU A 161 8.59 2.34 -5.27
N ASP A 162 8.12 1.22 -5.81
CA ASP A 162 8.92 0.37 -6.68
C ASP A 162 8.45 0.53 -8.12
N VAL A 163 9.39 0.80 -9.04
CA VAL A 163 9.11 0.87 -10.47
C VAL A 163 9.81 -0.30 -11.15
N ALA A 164 9.03 -1.18 -11.78
CA ALA A 164 9.53 -2.41 -12.37
C ALA A 164 8.89 -2.75 -13.71
N GLN A 165 9.65 -3.34 -14.62
CA GLN A 165 9.17 -3.84 -15.91
C GLN A 165 9.88 -5.15 -16.27
N PRO A 166 9.24 -6.13 -16.95
CA PRO A 166 9.94 -7.35 -17.33
C PRO A 166 11.20 -7.06 -18.17
N ALA A 167 12.27 -7.83 -17.95
CA ALA A 167 13.52 -7.65 -18.72
C ALA A 167 13.34 -7.95 -20.23
N MET A 168 12.34 -8.75 -20.60
CA MET A 168 12.05 -9.14 -21.98
C MET A 168 10.55 -9.26 -22.18
N ASP A 169 10.07 -8.86 -23.36
CA ASP A 169 8.70 -9.06 -23.81
C ASP A 169 8.55 -10.40 -24.55
N ASN A 170 8.62 -11.52 -23.82
CA ASN A 170 8.54 -12.86 -24.42
C ASN A 170 7.52 -13.79 -23.75
N GLN A 171 7.04 -13.43 -22.55
CA GLN A 171 6.08 -14.20 -21.77
C GLN A 171 4.86 -13.36 -21.35
N SER A 172 4.86 -12.08 -21.72
CA SER A 172 3.82 -11.13 -21.32
C SER A 172 2.60 -11.23 -22.23
N ALA A 173 1.42 -11.24 -21.62
CA ALA A 173 0.17 -10.96 -22.32
C ALA A 173 -0.10 -9.44 -22.41
N ASP A 174 0.55 -8.64 -21.55
CA ASP A 174 0.40 -7.20 -21.45
C ASP A 174 1.71 -6.57 -20.93
N TYR A 175 2.58 -6.11 -21.83
CA TYR A 175 3.92 -5.64 -21.49
C TYR A 175 3.95 -4.13 -21.18
N TYR A 176 4.14 -3.79 -19.91
CA TYR A 176 4.24 -2.41 -19.45
C TYR A 176 4.99 -2.32 -18.11
N GLU A 177 5.34 -1.11 -17.70
CA GLU A 177 6.00 -0.84 -16.43
C GLU A 177 4.98 -0.68 -15.29
N HIS A 178 5.23 -1.35 -14.17
CA HIS A 178 4.40 -1.28 -12.98
C HIS A 178 5.04 -0.34 -11.97
N TRP A 179 4.27 0.64 -11.51
CA TRP A 179 4.60 1.47 -10.35
C TRP A 179 3.84 0.90 -9.15
N GLY A 180 4.52 0.21 -8.25
CA GLY A 180 3.95 -0.34 -7.02
C GLY A 180 4.15 0.63 -5.85
N LEU A 181 3.12 1.39 -5.50
CA LEU A 181 3.12 2.21 -4.28
C LEU A 181 2.55 1.39 -3.11
N THR A 182 3.40 1.04 -2.16
CA THR A 182 3.03 0.12 -1.07
C THR A 182 3.13 0.80 0.26
N HIS A 183 2.05 0.77 1.02
CA HIS A 183 1.93 1.36 2.34
C HIS A 183 1.91 0.28 3.43
N PHE A 184 2.97 0.17 4.22
CA PHE A 184 3.01 -0.72 5.39
C PHE A 184 2.35 -0.02 6.59
N LEU A 185 1.19 -0.53 6.99
CA LEU A 185 0.30 0.13 7.94
C LEU A 185 0.84 0.10 9.37
N LEU A 186 1.25 1.25 9.88
CA LEU A 186 1.78 1.38 11.23
C LEU A 186 0.65 1.51 12.26
N ASP A 187 -0.28 2.43 12.01
CA ASP A 187 -1.49 2.69 12.83
C ASP A 187 -2.75 2.71 11.96
N GLY A 188 -3.86 2.23 12.53
CA GLY A 188 -5.19 2.37 11.93
C GLY A 188 -5.78 1.09 11.36
N HIS A 189 -5.32 -0.08 11.78
CA HIS A 189 -5.80 -1.40 11.31
C HIS A 189 -7.32 -1.54 11.41
N HIS A 190 -7.93 -1.17 12.55
CA HIS A 190 -9.38 -1.20 12.72
C HIS A 190 -10.11 -0.15 11.86
N LYS A 191 -9.52 1.05 11.68
CA LYS A 191 -10.07 2.13 10.85
C LYS A 191 -10.14 1.70 9.38
N LEU A 192 -9.05 1.11 8.89
CA LEU A 192 -8.91 0.66 7.51
C LEU A 192 -9.83 -0.52 7.21
N GLN A 193 -9.96 -1.47 8.14
CA GLN A 193 -10.95 -2.54 8.00
C GLN A 193 -12.38 -1.98 7.98
N ALA A 194 -12.73 -1.08 8.89
CA ALA A 194 -14.05 -0.47 8.91
C ALA A 194 -14.38 0.30 7.61
N ALA A 195 -13.40 1.00 7.05
CA ALA A 195 -13.53 1.69 5.76
C ALA A 195 -13.75 0.69 4.61
N ALA A 196 -13.03 -0.43 4.61
CA ALA A 196 -13.20 -1.47 3.60
C ALA A 196 -14.57 -2.17 3.69
N GLU A 197 -15.06 -2.44 4.89
CA GLU A 197 -16.37 -3.08 5.11
C GLU A 197 -17.55 -2.15 4.77
N THR A 198 -17.37 -0.84 4.95
CA THR A 198 -18.45 0.16 4.74
C THR A 198 -18.36 0.86 3.39
N GLY A 199 -17.28 0.67 2.62
CA GLY A 199 -17.00 1.39 1.38
C GLY A 199 -16.83 2.90 1.58
N ARG A 200 -16.49 3.35 2.80
CA ARG A 200 -16.35 4.76 3.15
C ARG A 200 -14.89 5.19 3.09
N PRO A 201 -14.62 6.44 2.68
CA PRO A 201 -13.26 6.95 2.60
C PRO A 201 -12.68 7.23 3.99
N LEU A 202 -11.36 7.10 4.08
CA LEU A 202 -10.53 7.61 5.18
C LEU A 202 -9.29 8.33 4.62
N GLN A 203 -8.44 8.84 5.51
CA GLN A 203 -7.15 9.42 5.13
C GLN A 203 -5.99 8.52 5.54
N LEU A 204 -4.94 8.45 4.71
CA LEU A 204 -3.66 7.86 5.08
C LEU A 204 -2.58 8.94 5.10
N LEU A 205 -1.89 9.08 6.22
CA LEU A 205 -0.59 9.73 6.27
C LEU A 205 0.47 8.70 5.85
N ALA A 206 0.96 8.82 4.62
CA ALA A 206 2.00 7.98 4.05
C ALA A 206 3.35 8.69 4.14
N LEU A 207 4.32 8.06 4.80
CA LEU A 207 5.72 8.51 4.84
C LEU A 207 6.48 7.69 3.79
N VAL A 208 6.65 8.24 2.58
CA VAL A 208 7.30 7.53 1.46
C VAL A 208 8.81 7.61 1.64
N ALA A 209 9.45 6.46 1.89
CA ALA A 209 10.89 6.32 2.07
C ALA A 209 11.62 6.48 0.74
N MET A 210 12.53 7.45 0.63
CA MET A 210 13.24 7.73 -0.62
C MET A 210 14.38 6.73 -0.85
N GLY A 211 15.17 6.41 0.18
CA GLY A 211 16.30 5.49 0.08
C GLY A 211 15.89 4.01 0.00
N ALA A 212 14.74 3.65 0.57
CA ALA A 212 14.20 2.29 0.49
C ALA A 212 13.35 2.01 -0.77
N SER A 213 13.06 3.03 -1.59
CA SER A 213 12.31 2.89 -2.84
C SER A 213 13.22 2.56 -4.01
N LEU A 214 12.75 1.74 -4.96
CA LEU A 214 13.45 1.55 -6.25
C LEU A 214 13.20 2.70 -7.24
N ALA A 215 12.24 3.57 -6.94
CA ALA A 215 11.93 4.74 -7.75
C ALA A 215 12.96 5.87 -7.60
N THR A 216 13.13 6.66 -8.67
CA THR A 216 13.90 7.90 -8.63
C THR A 216 13.16 9.01 -7.86
N ILE A 217 13.89 10.06 -7.48
CA ILE A 217 13.33 11.23 -6.80
C ILE A 217 12.23 11.88 -7.66
N GLU A 218 12.42 11.95 -8.98
CA GLU A 218 11.44 12.49 -9.92
C GLU A 218 10.16 11.64 -9.94
N GLN A 219 10.29 10.32 -9.92
CA GLN A 219 9.16 9.39 -9.89
C GLN A 219 8.38 9.52 -8.57
N VAL A 220 9.07 9.58 -7.43
CA VAL A 220 8.42 9.80 -6.14
C VAL A 220 7.73 11.18 -6.09
N SER A 221 8.38 12.21 -6.63
CA SER A 221 7.80 13.56 -6.72
C SER A 221 6.55 13.62 -7.61
N ALA A 222 6.44 12.72 -8.61
CA ALA A 222 5.29 12.64 -9.50
C ALA A 222 4.03 12.08 -8.80
N LEU A 223 4.16 11.37 -7.67
CA LEU A 223 3.04 10.74 -6.97
C LEU A 223 1.91 11.72 -6.64
N ARG A 224 2.23 12.96 -6.27
CA ARG A 224 1.21 13.96 -5.97
C ARG A 224 0.34 14.29 -7.18
N THR A 225 0.97 14.41 -8.34
CA THR A 225 0.28 14.68 -9.60
C THR A 225 -0.52 13.47 -10.04
N LEU A 226 0.05 12.26 -9.94
CA LEU A 226 -0.65 11.01 -10.26
C LEU A 226 -1.89 10.80 -9.38
N ARG A 227 -1.78 11.05 -8.07
CA ARG A 227 -2.92 10.91 -7.13
C ARG A 227 -4.01 11.97 -7.29
N ALA A 228 -3.74 13.05 -8.02
CA ALA A 228 -4.76 14.03 -8.41
C ALA A 228 -5.53 13.61 -9.68
N GLN A 229 -5.08 12.57 -10.38
CA GLN A 229 -5.79 12.02 -11.55
C GLN A 229 -6.98 11.16 -11.14
N PRO A 230 -7.94 10.93 -12.04
CA PRO A 230 -8.98 9.93 -11.84
C PRO A 230 -8.37 8.54 -11.61
N ALA A 231 -9.00 7.77 -10.72
CA ALA A 231 -8.68 6.34 -10.59
C ALA A 231 -9.15 5.62 -11.85
N VAL A 232 -8.25 4.86 -12.48
CA VAL A 232 -8.51 4.10 -13.70
C VAL A 232 -7.90 2.71 -13.55
N ARG A 233 -8.76 1.69 -13.56
CA ARG A 233 -8.33 0.29 -13.57
C ARG A 233 -7.75 -0.07 -14.93
N ARG A 234 -6.65 -0.82 -14.95
CA ARG A 234 -6.12 -1.35 -16.21
C ARG A 234 -7.06 -2.42 -16.75
N THR A 235 -7.43 -2.31 -18.02
CA THR A 235 -8.05 -3.39 -18.77
C THR A 235 -6.99 -4.03 -19.66
N SER A 236 -6.79 -5.34 -19.53
CA SER A 236 -5.80 -6.08 -20.32
C SER A 236 -6.02 -5.86 -21.82
N GLY A 237 -4.97 -5.55 -22.57
CA GLY A 237 -5.00 -5.42 -24.03
C GLY A 237 -5.02 -4.00 -24.60
N GLU A 238 -4.81 -2.96 -23.79
CA GLU A 238 -4.48 -1.62 -24.29
C GLU A 238 -2.96 -1.49 -24.51
N GLY A 239 -2.50 -2.01 -25.64
CA GLY A 239 -1.15 -1.86 -26.20
C GLY A 239 -1.22 -1.53 -27.68
#